data_AF-A0AAU5CGW4-F1
#
_entry.id   AF-A0AAU5CGW4-F1
#
_cell.length_a   1.000
_cell.length_b   1.000
_cell.length_c   1.000
_cell.angle_alpha   90.00
_cell.angle_beta   90.00
_cell.angle_gamma   90.00
#
_symmetry.space_group_name_H-M   'P 1'
#
loop_
_entity.id
_entity.type
_entity.pdbx_description
1 polymer ?
#
loop_
_entity_poly.entity_id
_entity_poly.type
_entity_poly.pdbx_seq_one_letter_code
_entity_poly.pdbx_strand_id
1 'polypeptide(L)'
;MTQHAPIRRAADHRPALLDLFSCAGGAAMGYHRAGFKVTGIDIADRPNYPFTFHRADALEYLTALIASGEIRRYAGVHASPPCQAGCALTVGTNAARGWGRTHVQLIPELRTLLDTTGLPYVIEQPNGKAPVRADVRLCGEMFGLGVLRHRVFELGRWTVPQPAHPRHRGYVRGYRHGVYRDGPYVAAYGAGGGKATIPEMQTAMGITWTEVREELTEAIPPAYTQWLGTHARHRLRATAVAA
;
A
#
# COMPACT_ATOMS: atom_id res chain seq x y z
N MET A 1 -51.85 -20.77 -7.03
CA MET A 1 -51.23 -19.51 -6.57
C MET A 1 -49.85 -19.84 -6.02
N THR A 2 -48.82 -19.74 -6.84
CA THR A 2 -47.41 -19.94 -6.42
C THR A 2 -46.86 -18.59 -5.99
N GLN A 3 -46.72 -18.38 -4.68
CA GLN A 3 -46.05 -17.19 -4.15
C GLN A 3 -44.54 -17.34 -4.39
N HIS A 4 -43.99 -16.45 -5.21
CA HIS A 4 -42.54 -16.26 -5.29
C HIS A 4 -42.05 -15.65 -3.97
N ALA A 5 -41.33 -16.44 -3.17
CA ALA A 5 -40.61 -15.91 -2.03
C ALA A 5 -39.54 -14.92 -2.55
N PRO A 6 -39.52 -13.66 -2.08
CA PRO A 6 -38.48 -12.72 -2.50
C PRO A 6 -37.14 -13.19 -1.93
N ILE A 7 -36.23 -13.59 -2.81
CA ILE A 7 -34.82 -13.79 -2.46
C ILE A 7 -34.29 -12.42 -2.03
N ARG A 8 -34.24 -12.17 -0.72
CA ARG A 8 -33.50 -11.02 -0.17
C ARG A 8 -32.03 -11.25 -0.53
N ARG A 9 -31.53 -10.56 -1.56
CA ARG A 9 -30.08 -10.43 -1.76
C ARG A 9 -29.52 -9.88 -0.45
N ALA A 10 -28.66 -10.63 0.23
CA ALA A 10 -27.92 -10.14 1.38
C ALA A 10 -27.30 -8.79 0.97
N ALA A 11 -27.46 -7.76 1.82
CA ALA A 11 -26.85 -6.46 1.57
C ALA A 11 -25.37 -6.65 1.20
N ASP A 12 -24.89 -5.94 0.18
CA ASP A 12 -23.50 -5.97 -0.30
C ASP A 12 -22.56 -5.44 0.80
N HIS A 13 -22.35 -6.23 1.86
CA HIS A 13 -21.58 -5.84 3.02
C HIS A 13 -20.12 -6.10 2.72
N ARG A 14 -19.53 -5.16 1.97
CA ARG A 14 -18.09 -5.13 1.75
C ARG A 14 -17.39 -5.05 3.11
N PRO A 15 -16.46 -5.96 3.43
CA PRO A 15 -15.71 -5.89 4.69
C PRO A 15 -14.97 -4.56 4.78
N ALA A 16 -14.99 -3.93 5.95
CA ALA A 16 -14.28 -2.68 6.17
C ALA A 16 -12.77 -2.94 6.34
N LEU A 17 -11.93 -2.05 5.81
CA LEU A 17 -10.48 -2.11 5.94
C LEU A 17 -9.94 -0.74 6.33
N LEU A 18 -9.03 -0.71 7.31
CA LEU A 18 -8.34 0.49 7.75
C LEU A 18 -7.01 0.62 7.02
N ASP A 19 -6.74 1.76 6.39
CA ASP A 19 -5.50 2.07 5.68
C ASP A 19 -4.74 3.15 6.45
N LEU A 20 -3.68 2.75 7.15
CA LEU A 20 -2.85 3.62 8.00
C LEU A 20 -1.64 4.13 7.22
N PHE A 21 -1.27 5.40 7.44
CA PHE A 21 -0.22 6.09 6.67
C PHE A 21 -0.59 6.12 5.18
N SER A 22 -1.84 6.47 4.93
CA SER A 22 -2.55 6.16 3.68
C SER A 22 -2.10 6.97 2.46
N CYS A 23 -1.38 8.08 2.66
CA CYS A 23 -0.97 9.01 1.62
C CYS A 23 -2.16 9.32 0.69
N ALA A 24 -1.99 9.24 -0.63
CA ALA A 24 -3.07 9.46 -1.60
C ALA A 24 -3.90 8.20 -1.91
N GLY A 25 -3.78 7.11 -1.16
CA GLY A 25 -4.66 5.94 -1.29
C GLY A 25 -4.34 4.99 -2.44
N GLY A 26 -3.07 4.89 -2.86
CA GLY A 26 -2.63 3.84 -3.81
C GLY A 26 -2.95 2.42 -3.30
N ALA A 27 -2.60 2.15 -2.04
CA ALA A 27 -2.94 0.89 -1.36
C ALA A 27 -4.46 0.72 -1.23
N ALA A 28 -5.16 1.74 -0.73
CA ALA A 28 -6.61 1.74 -0.57
C ALA A 28 -7.35 1.38 -1.85
N MET A 29 -6.95 1.94 -2.99
CA MET A 29 -7.61 1.68 -4.27
C MET A 29 -7.54 0.20 -4.64
N GLY A 30 -6.40 -0.47 -4.37
CA GLY A 30 -6.28 -1.89 -4.61
C GLY A 30 -7.22 -2.71 -3.71
N TYR A 31 -7.29 -2.40 -2.42
CA TYR A 31 -8.25 -3.07 -1.52
C TYR A 31 -9.71 -2.79 -1.90
N HIS A 32 -10.03 -1.57 -2.33
CA HIS A 32 -11.34 -1.24 -2.86
C HIS A 32 -11.70 -2.09 -4.09
N ARG A 33 -10.77 -2.21 -5.05
CA ARG A 33 -10.92 -3.10 -6.22
C ARG A 33 -11.03 -4.57 -5.83
N ALA A 34 -10.41 -4.98 -4.74
CA ALA A 34 -10.58 -6.30 -4.16
C ALA A 34 -11.93 -6.47 -3.41
N GLY A 35 -12.73 -5.41 -3.24
CA GLY A 35 -14.07 -5.44 -2.67
C GLY A 35 -14.17 -5.10 -1.18
N PHE A 36 -13.19 -4.37 -0.63
CA PHE A 36 -13.27 -3.78 0.71
C PHE A 36 -13.90 -2.39 0.68
N LYS A 37 -14.47 -1.97 1.81
CA LYS A 37 -14.79 -0.56 2.09
C LYS A 37 -13.62 0.03 2.90
N VAL A 38 -12.87 0.95 2.31
CA VAL A 38 -11.61 1.43 2.90
C VAL A 38 -11.78 2.78 3.59
N THR A 39 -11.17 2.93 4.77
CA THR A 39 -11.01 4.20 5.48
C THR A 39 -9.53 4.51 5.63
N GLY A 40 -9.09 5.67 5.13
CA GLY A 40 -7.70 6.12 5.19
C GLY A 40 -7.41 7.04 6.37
N ILE A 41 -6.23 6.86 6.97
CA ILE A 41 -5.69 7.72 8.03
C ILE A 41 -4.32 8.23 7.60
N ASP A 42 -4.13 9.55 7.63
CA ASP A 42 -2.83 10.19 7.40
C ASP A 42 -2.74 11.49 8.20
N ILE A 43 -1.53 11.88 8.59
CA ILE A 43 -1.31 13.13 9.34
C ILE A 43 -1.35 14.36 8.42
N ALA A 44 -0.95 14.17 7.16
CA ALA A 44 -1.05 15.19 6.13
C ALA A 44 -2.50 15.33 5.67
N ASP A 45 -2.85 16.53 5.20
CA ASP A 45 -4.10 16.69 4.46
C ASP A 45 -3.97 16.01 3.10
N ARG A 46 -4.94 15.17 2.75
CA ARG A 46 -4.94 14.33 1.54
C ARG A 46 -6.26 14.53 0.78
N PRO A 47 -6.46 15.71 0.15
CA PRO A 47 -7.71 16.04 -0.53
C PRO A 47 -8.00 15.12 -1.73
N ASN A 48 -6.97 14.47 -2.29
CA ASN A 48 -7.11 13.53 -3.39
C ASN A 48 -7.38 12.08 -2.93
N TYR A 49 -7.48 11.81 -1.62
CA TYR A 49 -7.75 10.46 -1.14
C TYR A 49 -9.15 10.00 -1.62
N PRO A 50 -9.27 8.87 -2.33
CA PRO A 50 -10.49 8.55 -3.08
C PRO A 50 -11.64 7.94 -2.24
N PHE A 51 -11.47 7.81 -0.91
CA PHE A 51 -12.44 7.18 -0.01
C PHE A 51 -12.65 8.01 1.28
N THR A 52 -13.32 7.42 2.27
CA THR A 52 -13.43 8.03 3.60
C THR A 52 -12.04 8.24 4.19
N PHE A 53 -11.78 9.45 4.66
CA PHE A 53 -10.47 9.88 5.14
C PHE A 53 -10.60 10.58 6.50
N HIS A 54 -9.66 10.32 7.39
CA HIS A 54 -9.48 11.09 8.63
C HIS A 54 -8.05 11.60 8.71
N ARG A 55 -7.90 12.92 8.88
CA ARG A 55 -6.61 13.52 9.14
C ARG A 55 -6.25 13.33 10.62
N ALA A 56 -5.33 12.42 10.92
CA ALA A 56 -4.90 12.10 12.28
C ALA A 56 -3.53 11.41 12.28
N ASP A 57 -2.85 11.38 13.43
CA ASP A 57 -1.74 10.46 13.61
C ASP A 57 -2.24 9.00 13.59
N ALA A 58 -1.57 8.15 12.83
CA ALA A 58 -2.03 6.78 12.58
C ALA A 58 -1.90 5.86 13.81
N LEU A 59 -0.88 6.03 14.65
CA LEU A 59 -0.69 5.21 15.85
C LEU A 59 -1.65 5.65 16.95
N GLU A 60 -1.85 6.96 17.12
CA GLU A 60 -2.85 7.51 18.05
C GLU A 60 -4.26 7.09 17.66
N TYR A 61 -4.62 7.20 16.37
CA TYR A 61 -5.93 6.80 15.87
C TYR A 61 -6.18 5.30 16.06
N LEU A 62 -5.19 4.45 15.75
CA LEU A 62 -5.28 3.01 15.98
C LEU A 62 -5.44 2.68 17.48
N THR A 63 -4.67 3.35 18.34
CA THR A 63 -4.77 3.19 19.80
C THR A 63 -6.16 3.55 20.32
N ALA A 64 -6.73 4.65 19.85
CA ALA A 64 -8.08 5.07 20.21
C ALA A 64 -9.15 4.05 19.77
N LEU A 65 -9.03 3.50 18.55
CA LEU A 65 -9.93 2.43 18.08
C LEU A 65 -9.83 1.15 18.90
N ILE A 66 -8.62 0.79 19.36
CA ILE A 66 -8.41 -0.37 20.22
C ILE A 66 -9.07 -0.12 21.58
N ALA A 67 -8.81 1.04 22.20
CA ALA A 67 -9.32 1.39 23.52
C ALA A 67 -10.86 1.47 23.56
N SER A 68 -11.48 2.01 22.51
CA SER A 68 -12.95 2.10 22.40
C SER A 68 -13.61 0.79 21.99
N GLY A 69 -12.84 -0.20 21.53
CA GLY A 69 -13.35 -1.44 20.95
C GLY A 69 -13.90 -1.29 19.52
N GLU A 70 -13.91 -0.08 18.97
CA GLU A 70 -14.39 0.18 17.63
C GLU A 70 -13.54 -0.47 16.53
N ILE A 71 -12.30 -0.87 16.83
CA ILE A 71 -11.44 -1.63 15.93
C ILE A 71 -12.14 -2.88 15.36
N ARG A 72 -13.07 -3.47 16.12
CA ARG A 72 -13.85 -4.67 15.73
C ARG A 72 -14.77 -4.46 14.53
N ARG A 73 -15.02 -3.22 14.10
CA ARG A 73 -15.77 -2.93 12.87
C ARG A 73 -14.98 -3.25 11.59
N TYR A 74 -13.66 -3.33 11.69
CA TYR A 74 -12.78 -3.61 10.56
C TYR A 74 -12.49 -5.10 10.45
N ALA A 75 -12.36 -5.58 9.22
CA ALA A 75 -11.96 -6.95 8.91
C ALA A 75 -10.44 -7.11 8.73
N GLY A 76 -9.70 -6.01 8.64
CA GLY A 76 -8.24 -6.02 8.51
C GLY A 76 -7.66 -4.61 8.43
N VAL A 77 -6.33 -4.54 8.51
CA VAL A 77 -5.56 -3.29 8.51
C VAL A 77 -4.43 -3.36 7.47
N HIS A 78 -4.25 -2.30 6.69
CA HIS A 78 -3.04 -2.06 5.92
C HIS A 78 -2.28 -0.90 6.56
N ALA A 79 -0.96 -0.97 6.59
CA ALA A 79 -0.12 0.11 7.08
C ALA A 79 1.14 0.28 6.21
N SER A 80 1.43 1.52 5.82
CA SER A 80 2.63 1.88 5.05
C SER A 80 3.44 2.96 5.77
N PRO A 81 4.01 2.68 6.97
CA PRO A 81 4.70 3.70 7.75
C PRO A 81 5.87 4.30 6.96
N PRO A 82 6.27 5.54 7.22
CA PRO A 82 7.32 6.19 6.45
C PRO A 82 8.65 5.42 6.52
N CYS A 83 9.28 5.20 5.36
CA CYS A 83 10.52 4.44 5.23
C CYS A 83 11.74 5.29 5.64
N GLN A 84 12.10 5.25 6.92
CA GLN A 84 13.21 6.04 7.46
C GLN A 84 14.59 5.38 7.32
N ALA A 85 14.64 4.06 7.06
CA ALA A 85 15.87 3.29 6.99
C ALA A 85 16.32 3.03 5.54
N GLY A 86 16.95 4.03 4.92
CA GLY A 86 17.89 3.76 3.82
C GLY A 86 17.29 3.58 2.42
N CYS A 87 16.33 4.43 2.01
CA CYS A 87 16.15 4.66 0.57
C CYS A 87 17.50 5.09 -0.01
N ALA A 88 18.12 4.25 -0.84
CA ALA A 88 19.46 4.48 -1.39
C ALA A 88 19.61 5.83 -2.14
N LEU A 89 18.49 6.43 -2.54
CA LEU A 89 18.42 7.76 -3.15
C LEU A 89 18.58 8.91 -2.15
N THR A 90 18.13 8.78 -0.90
CA THR A 90 18.20 9.83 0.14
C THR A 90 19.46 9.75 0.98
N VAL A 91 20.10 8.58 1.12
CA VAL A 91 21.31 8.43 1.94
C VAL A 91 22.48 9.24 1.37
N GLY A 92 22.68 9.23 0.04
CA GLY A 92 23.79 9.94 -0.59
C GLY A 92 23.64 11.47 -0.58
N THR A 93 22.43 11.98 -0.78
CA THR A 93 22.17 13.43 -0.91
C THR A 93 21.91 14.13 0.42
N ASN A 94 21.31 13.46 1.41
CA ASN A 94 21.02 14.07 2.71
C ASN A 94 22.24 14.07 3.64
N ALA A 95 23.10 13.05 3.57
CA ALA A 95 24.35 13.01 4.33
C ALA A 95 25.32 14.12 3.87
N ALA A 96 25.44 14.34 2.56
CA ALA A 96 26.26 15.41 1.99
C ALA A 96 25.77 16.84 2.32
N ARG A 97 24.52 16.98 2.78
CA ARG A 97 23.89 18.27 3.10
C ARG A 97 23.64 18.50 4.60
N GLY A 98 23.99 17.55 5.47
CA GLY A 98 23.76 17.67 6.92
C GLY A 98 22.29 17.61 7.33
N TRP A 99 21.39 17.13 6.47
CA TRP A 99 19.94 17.07 6.70
C TRP A 99 19.49 15.74 7.33
N GLY A 100 20.37 15.08 8.09
CA GLY A 100 20.04 13.86 8.82
C GLY A 100 19.11 14.18 9.98
N ARG A 101 17.79 14.27 9.75
CA ARG A 101 16.84 14.30 10.86
C ARG A 101 16.89 12.95 11.57
N THR A 102 16.89 12.98 12.90
CA THR A 102 16.73 11.80 13.75
C THR A 102 15.33 11.24 13.51
N HIS A 103 15.20 10.30 12.59
CA HIS A 103 13.90 9.80 12.16
C HIS A 103 13.51 8.54 12.94
N VAL A 104 12.38 8.60 13.65
CA VAL A 104 11.84 7.51 14.49
C VAL A 104 11.42 6.32 13.61
N GLN A 105 11.87 5.12 13.99
CA GLN A 105 11.48 3.86 13.35
C GLN A 105 10.17 3.36 13.97
N LEU A 106 9.06 3.45 13.23
CA LEU A 106 7.70 3.18 13.75
C LEU A 106 7.27 1.72 13.70
N ILE A 107 7.96 0.86 12.92
CA ILE A 107 7.50 -0.51 12.68
C ILE A 107 7.38 -1.37 13.95
N PRO A 108 8.32 -1.36 14.91
CA PRO A 108 8.19 -2.17 16.13
C PRO A 108 6.94 -1.82 16.95
N GLU A 109 6.68 -0.53 17.16
CA GLU A 109 5.50 -0.06 17.90
C GLU A 109 4.21 -0.33 17.13
N LEU A 110 4.19 -0.02 15.84
CA LEU A 110 3.07 -0.32 14.95
C LEU A 110 2.71 -1.81 14.99
N ARG A 111 3.71 -2.70 14.94
CA ARG A 111 3.49 -4.15 15.00
C ARG A 111 2.81 -4.56 16.29
N THR A 112 3.27 -4.05 17.44
CA THR A 112 2.64 -4.31 18.75
C THR A 112 1.16 -3.89 18.77
N LEU A 113 0.85 -2.71 18.24
CA LEU A 113 -0.54 -2.25 18.14
C LEU A 113 -1.37 -3.14 17.19
N LEU A 114 -0.83 -3.46 16.01
CA LEU A 114 -1.50 -4.32 15.03
C LEU A 114 -1.76 -5.71 15.59
N ASP A 115 -0.81 -6.30 16.31
CA ASP A 115 -1.00 -7.58 17.00
C ASP A 115 -2.11 -7.51 18.05
N THR A 116 -2.20 -6.39 18.79
CA THR A 116 -3.24 -6.13 19.80
C THR A 116 -4.65 -6.06 19.20
N THR A 117 -4.80 -5.62 17.95
CA THR A 117 -6.12 -5.56 17.28
C THR A 117 -6.80 -6.92 17.15
N GLY A 118 -6.02 -8.02 17.09
CA GLY A 118 -6.51 -9.35 16.75
C GLY A 118 -6.87 -9.54 15.26
N LEU A 119 -6.77 -8.49 14.43
CA LEU A 119 -7.16 -8.50 13.01
C LEU A 119 -6.00 -8.94 12.11
N PRO A 120 -6.28 -9.54 10.94
CA PRO A 120 -5.26 -9.72 9.92
C PRO A 120 -4.74 -8.36 9.45
N TYR A 121 -3.43 -8.24 9.28
CA TYR A 121 -2.81 -7.00 8.84
C TYR A 121 -1.74 -7.19 7.76
N VAL A 122 -1.39 -6.08 7.13
CA VAL A 122 -0.27 -5.93 6.19
C VAL A 122 0.56 -4.72 6.59
N ILE A 123 1.88 -4.89 6.72
CA ILE A 123 2.83 -3.76 6.77
C ILE A 123 3.63 -3.74 5.47
N GLU A 124 3.60 -2.63 4.75
CA GLU A 124 4.38 -2.41 3.54
C GLU A 124 5.64 -1.59 3.84
N GLN A 125 6.73 -1.93 3.15
CA GLN A 125 7.89 -1.05 2.99
C GLN A 125 8.53 -1.21 1.61
N PRO A 126 9.28 -0.19 1.15
CA PRO A 126 10.29 -0.37 0.11
C PRO A 126 11.34 -1.42 0.50
N ASN A 127 12.01 -2.01 -0.51
CA ASN A 127 13.22 -2.78 -0.26
C ASN A 127 14.26 -1.89 0.44
N GLY A 128 14.70 -2.28 1.63
CA GLY A 128 15.61 -1.47 2.44
C GLY A 128 15.99 -2.15 3.75
N LYS A 129 16.44 -1.34 4.71
CA LYS A 129 16.87 -1.81 6.04
C LYS A 129 15.76 -1.73 7.09
N ALA A 130 14.53 -1.41 6.69
CA ALA A 130 13.40 -1.38 7.59
C ALA A 130 13.21 -2.77 8.24
N PRO A 131 12.90 -2.85 9.55
CA PRO A 131 12.73 -4.11 10.27
C PRO A 131 11.36 -4.74 9.96
N VAL A 132 11.10 -5.02 8.69
CA VAL A 132 9.87 -5.63 8.16
C VAL A 132 10.16 -7.06 7.74
N ARG A 133 9.29 -8.01 8.08
CA ARG A 133 9.39 -9.39 7.56
C ARG A 133 9.03 -9.40 6.08
N ALA A 134 9.85 -10.02 5.25
CA ALA A 134 9.60 -10.11 3.82
C ALA A 134 8.76 -11.35 3.49
N ASP A 135 7.54 -11.43 4.03
CA ASP A 135 6.64 -12.56 3.83
C ASP A 135 6.20 -12.66 2.35
N VAL A 136 5.99 -11.50 1.70
CA VAL A 136 5.78 -11.41 0.25
C VAL A 136 6.57 -10.23 -0.33
N ARG A 137 7.12 -10.41 -1.54
CA ARG A 137 7.69 -9.32 -2.34
C ARG A 137 6.92 -9.16 -3.64
N LEU A 138 6.50 -7.94 -3.95
CA LEU A 138 5.79 -7.62 -5.20
C LEU A 138 6.58 -6.64 -6.04
N CYS A 139 6.49 -6.81 -7.35
CA CYS A 139 7.10 -5.96 -8.36
C CYS A 139 6.11 -5.67 -9.47
N GLY A 140 6.25 -4.52 -10.13
CA GLY A 140 5.31 -4.07 -11.15
C GLY A 140 5.28 -5.01 -12.34
N GLU A 141 6.38 -5.71 -12.59
CA GLU A 141 6.46 -6.74 -13.62
C GLU A 141 5.43 -7.86 -13.43
N MET A 142 5.19 -8.28 -12.19
CA MET A 142 4.23 -9.34 -11.87
C MET A 142 2.79 -8.99 -12.30
N PHE A 143 2.52 -7.70 -12.54
CA PHE A 143 1.21 -7.17 -12.87
C PHE A 143 1.20 -6.42 -14.21
N GLY A 144 2.25 -6.57 -15.03
CA GLY A 144 2.35 -5.91 -16.33
C GLY A 144 2.47 -4.38 -16.28
N LEU A 145 2.85 -3.81 -15.13
CA LEU A 145 2.93 -2.37 -14.95
C LEU A 145 4.11 -1.74 -15.69
N GLY A 146 4.00 -0.43 -15.97
CA GLY A 146 5.06 0.38 -16.56
C GLY A 146 6.10 0.87 -15.55
N VAL A 147 6.21 0.25 -14.38
CA VAL A 147 7.18 0.61 -13.32
C VAL A 147 7.85 -0.64 -12.73
N LEU A 148 9.10 -0.50 -12.31
CA LEU A 148 9.80 -1.50 -11.48
C LEU A 148 9.86 -1.05 -10.02
N ARG A 149 8.74 -1.14 -9.30
CA ARG A 149 8.65 -0.80 -7.87
C ARG A 149 8.63 -2.07 -7.02
N HIS A 150 9.77 -2.45 -6.46
CA HIS A 150 9.85 -3.61 -5.57
C HIS A 150 9.46 -3.20 -4.16
N ARG A 151 8.47 -3.89 -3.60
CA ARG A 151 7.95 -3.68 -2.25
C ARG A 151 7.90 -4.98 -1.47
N VAL A 152 8.21 -4.90 -0.19
CA VAL A 152 8.11 -5.99 0.78
C VAL A 152 6.83 -5.80 1.60
N PHE A 153 6.15 -6.91 1.87
CA PHE A 153 4.93 -6.95 2.64
C PHE A 153 5.09 -7.98 3.74
N GLU A 154 4.94 -7.52 4.98
CA GLU A 154 4.79 -8.36 6.17
C GLU A 154 3.31 -8.64 6.39
N LEU A 155 2.96 -9.91 6.61
CA LEU A 155 1.60 -10.37 6.82
C LEU A 155 1.44 -10.84 8.27
N GLY A 156 0.46 -10.28 8.97
CA GLY A 156 0.15 -10.63 10.35
C GLY A 156 -1.11 -11.46 10.44
N ARG A 157 -1.06 -12.64 11.07
CA ARG A 157 -2.20 -13.58 11.26
C ARG A 157 -2.73 -14.23 9.97
N TRP A 158 -2.01 -14.11 8.86
CA TRP A 158 -2.29 -14.84 7.63
C TRP A 158 -1.02 -14.96 6.78
N THR A 159 -1.10 -15.80 5.75
CA THR A 159 0.01 -16.11 4.84
C THR A 159 -0.53 -16.29 3.43
N VAL A 160 0.33 -16.09 2.43
CA VAL A 160 0.03 -16.37 1.03
C VAL A 160 1.31 -16.82 0.33
N PRO A 161 1.25 -17.73 -0.65
CA PRO A 161 2.42 -18.07 -1.45
C PRO A 161 2.97 -16.84 -2.19
N GLN A 162 4.29 -16.75 -2.28
CA GLN A 162 4.97 -15.76 -3.12
C GLN A 162 4.56 -15.98 -4.60
N PRO A 163 3.99 -14.98 -5.29
CA PRO A 163 3.72 -15.10 -6.71
C PRO A 163 5.03 -15.19 -7.51
N ALA A 164 4.98 -15.88 -8.65
CA ALA A 164 6.12 -15.98 -9.55
C ALA A 164 6.57 -14.59 -10.00
N HIS A 165 7.89 -14.35 -9.97
CA HIS A 165 8.50 -13.13 -10.46
C HIS A 165 9.04 -13.37 -11.88
N PRO A 166 8.33 -13.00 -12.96
CA PRO A 166 8.88 -13.05 -14.32
C PRO A 166 10.10 -12.14 -14.47
N ARG A 167 10.99 -12.46 -15.42
CA ARG A 167 12.15 -11.61 -15.72
C ARG A 167 11.68 -10.23 -16.19
N HIS A 168 12.35 -9.17 -15.75
CA HIS A 168 12.09 -7.83 -16.27
C HIS A 168 12.32 -7.79 -17.80
N ARG A 169 11.37 -7.18 -18.52
CA ARG A 169 11.32 -7.12 -19.99
C ARG A 169 12.16 -5.98 -20.61
N GLY A 170 12.88 -5.21 -19.82
CA GLY A 170 13.73 -4.13 -20.34
C GLY A 170 14.31 -3.23 -19.25
N TYR A 171 14.87 -2.09 -19.67
CA TYR A 171 15.40 -1.09 -18.76
C TYR A 171 14.34 -0.09 -18.30
N VAL A 172 14.59 0.55 -17.16
CA VAL A 172 13.86 1.76 -16.77
C VAL A 172 14.40 2.93 -17.57
N ARG A 173 13.51 3.60 -18.30
CA ARG A 173 13.83 4.76 -19.12
C ARG A 173 14.47 5.89 -18.31
N GLY A 174 15.50 6.50 -18.90
CA GLY A 174 16.18 7.69 -18.40
C GLY A 174 17.67 7.51 -18.20
N TYR A 175 18.33 8.57 -17.73
CA TYR A 175 19.76 8.60 -17.48
C TYR A 175 20.14 7.86 -16.19
N ARG A 176 21.19 7.03 -16.26
CA ARG A 176 21.88 6.45 -15.11
C ARG A 176 23.39 6.44 -15.40
N HIS A 177 24.17 7.04 -14.50
CA HIS A 177 25.63 7.12 -14.62
C HIS A 177 26.10 7.64 -16.01
N GLY A 178 25.47 8.71 -16.50
CA GLY A 178 25.80 9.31 -17.79
C GLY A 178 25.24 8.59 -19.03
N VAL A 179 24.68 7.39 -18.88
CA VAL A 179 24.13 6.62 -20.01
C VAL A 179 22.61 6.74 -20.03
N TYR A 180 22.06 7.14 -21.17
CA TYR A 180 20.62 7.06 -21.42
C TYR A 180 20.24 5.63 -21.75
N ARG A 181 19.23 5.10 -21.06
CA ARG A 181 18.60 3.84 -21.44
C ARG A 181 17.14 4.10 -21.76
N ASP A 182 16.66 3.47 -22.82
CA ASP A 182 15.24 3.39 -23.12
C ASP A 182 14.67 2.06 -22.65
N GLY A 183 13.35 1.98 -22.50
CA GLY A 183 12.67 0.74 -22.17
C GLY A 183 11.24 0.94 -21.68
N PRO A 184 10.54 -0.18 -21.41
CA PRO A 184 9.10 -0.18 -21.18
C PRO A 184 8.68 0.31 -19.79
N TYR A 185 9.63 0.73 -18.95
CA TYR A 185 9.35 1.22 -17.61
C TYR A 185 9.77 2.67 -17.44
N VAL A 186 9.01 3.40 -16.63
CA VAL A 186 9.34 4.76 -16.24
C VAL A 186 9.78 4.81 -14.78
N ALA A 187 10.68 5.74 -14.47
CA ALA A 187 11.07 6.02 -13.09
C ALA A 187 10.06 7.00 -12.48
N ALA A 188 9.15 6.48 -11.66
CA ALA A 188 8.14 7.26 -10.92
C ALA A 188 8.74 7.92 -9.67
N TYR A 189 9.85 8.65 -9.83
CA TYR A 189 10.50 9.43 -8.77
C TYR A 189 11.46 10.46 -9.37
N GLY A 190 11.68 11.57 -8.64
CA GLY A 190 12.55 12.67 -9.07
C GLY A 190 11.99 13.48 -10.24
N ALA A 191 12.72 14.54 -10.63
CA ALA A 191 12.36 15.44 -11.73
C ALA A 191 13.61 15.84 -12.52
N GLY A 192 13.92 15.11 -13.60
CA GLY A 192 15.04 15.42 -14.51
C GLY A 192 15.76 14.18 -15.06
N GLY A 193 16.40 14.29 -16.24
CA GLY A 193 17.16 13.18 -16.84
C GLY A 193 16.29 12.05 -17.42
N GLY A 194 15.15 12.39 -18.06
CA GLY A 194 14.26 11.42 -18.70
C GLY A 194 13.31 10.68 -17.75
N LYS A 195 13.13 11.20 -16.53
CA LYS A 195 12.17 10.69 -15.53
C LYS A 195 10.73 10.90 -15.98
N ALA A 196 9.83 10.13 -15.37
CA ALA A 196 8.41 10.13 -15.73
C ALA A 196 7.76 11.50 -15.50
N THR A 197 6.99 11.96 -16.48
CA THR A 197 5.98 13.01 -16.29
C THR A 197 4.86 12.50 -15.37
N ILE A 198 4.00 13.40 -14.87
CA ILE A 198 2.85 13.00 -14.05
C ILE A 198 1.93 12.04 -14.82
N PRO A 199 1.51 12.31 -16.07
CA PRO A 199 0.67 11.38 -16.85
C PRO A 199 1.31 10.00 -17.05
N GLU A 200 2.63 9.94 -17.23
CA GLU A 200 3.36 8.67 -17.35
C GLU A 200 3.38 7.91 -16.03
N MET A 201 3.56 8.59 -14.89
CA MET A 201 3.47 7.97 -13.57
C MET A 201 2.06 7.41 -13.32
N GLN A 202 1.03 8.19 -13.63
CA GLN A 202 -0.37 7.80 -13.48
C GLN A 202 -0.69 6.56 -14.31
N THR A 203 -0.31 6.57 -15.60
CA THR A 203 -0.50 5.44 -16.52
C THR A 203 0.26 4.21 -16.06
N ALA A 204 1.55 4.37 -15.72
CA ALA A 204 2.43 3.27 -15.40
C ALA A 204 2.07 2.57 -14.08
N MET A 205 1.43 3.27 -13.13
CA MET A 205 1.01 2.72 -11.84
C MET A 205 -0.50 2.44 -11.75
N GLY A 206 -1.31 2.96 -12.67
CA GLY A 206 -2.77 2.86 -12.62
C GLY A 206 -3.41 3.74 -11.54
N ILE A 207 -2.84 4.93 -11.33
CA ILE A 207 -3.26 5.93 -10.32
C ILE A 207 -3.66 7.20 -11.06
N THR A 208 -4.95 7.51 -11.16
CA THR A 208 -5.46 8.62 -12.00
C THR A 208 -6.18 9.72 -11.24
N TRP A 209 -6.33 9.58 -9.91
CA TRP A 209 -7.09 10.50 -9.06
C TRP A 209 -6.23 11.59 -8.40
N THR A 210 -4.92 11.59 -8.65
CA THR A 210 -4.02 12.65 -8.18
C THR A 210 -3.05 13.03 -9.29
N GLU A 211 -2.80 14.34 -9.41
CA GLU A 211 -1.75 14.93 -10.24
C GLU A 211 -0.56 15.42 -9.41
N VAL A 212 -0.57 15.20 -8.09
CA VAL A 212 0.51 15.60 -7.20
C VAL A 212 1.67 14.61 -7.33
N ARG A 213 2.83 15.10 -7.78
CA ARG A 213 4.03 14.26 -8.01
C ARG A 213 4.53 13.55 -6.75
N GLU A 214 4.49 14.20 -5.59
CA GLU A 214 4.87 13.61 -4.30
C GLU A 214 3.99 12.39 -3.98
N GLU A 215 2.68 12.55 -4.07
CA GLU A 215 1.70 11.46 -3.89
C GLU A 215 1.97 10.26 -4.82
N LEU A 216 2.22 10.50 -6.11
CA LEU A 216 2.59 9.45 -7.06
C LEU A 216 3.96 8.82 -6.75
N THR A 217 4.90 9.59 -6.24
CA THR A 217 6.24 9.11 -5.90
C THR A 217 6.19 8.17 -4.70
N GLU A 218 5.36 8.47 -3.69
CA GLU A 218 5.24 7.64 -2.48
C GLU A 218 4.27 6.47 -2.66
N ALA A 219 3.30 6.57 -3.57
CA ALA A 219 2.24 5.57 -3.71
C ALA A 219 2.71 4.12 -3.97
N ILE A 220 1.91 3.20 -3.45
CA ILE A 220 1.92 1.78 -3.80
C ILE A 220 1.01 1.58 -5.02
N PRO A 221 1.45 0.92 -6.10
CA PRO A 221 0.58 0.60 -7.21
C PRO A 221 -0.64 -0.24 -6.76
N PRO A 222 -1.89 0.17 -7.08
CA PRO A 222 -3.10 -0.53 -6.63
C PRO A 222 -3.17 -2.01 -6.96
N ALA A 223 -2.48 -2.45 -8.04
CA ALA A 223 -2.44 -3.86 -8.41
C ALA A 223 -1.90 -4.76 -7.28
N TYR A 224 -0.99 -4.25 -6.45
CA TYR A 224 -0.34 -5.02 -5.39
C TYR A 224 -1.33 -5.35 -4.27
N THR A 225 -2.01 -4.32 -3.77
CA THR A 225 -2.99 -4.48 -2.70
C THR A 225 -4.31 -5.06 -3.19
N GLN A 226 -4.63 -4.96 -4.49
CA GLN A 226 -5.71 -5.73 -5.09
C GLN A 226 -5.43 -7.23 -5.03
N TRP A 227 -4.21 -7.65 -5.36
CA TRP A 227 -3.80 -9.04 -5.26
C TRP A 227 -3.81 -9.53 -3.80
N LEU A 228 -3.23 -8.77 -2.87
CA LEU A 228 -3.24 -9.09 -1.43
C LEU A 228 -4.67 -9.17 -0.89
N GLY A 229 -5.51 -8.17 -1.21
CA GLY A 229 -6.90 -8.11 -0.77
C GLY A 229 -7.74 -9.27 -1.28
N THR A 230 -7.51 -9.71 -2.52
CA THR A 230 -8.20 -10.89 -3.08
C THR A 230 -7.90 -12.14 -2.26
N HIS A 231 -6.63 -12.37 -1.91
CA HIS A 231 -6.24 -13.51 -1.08
C HIS A 231 -6.76 -13.41 0.36
N ALA A 232 -6.73 -12.21 0.95
CA ALA A 232 -7.26 -11.97 2.29
C ALA A 232 -8.77 -12.28 2.37
N ARG A 233 -9.57 -11.90 1.36
CA ARG A 233 -11.02 -12.17 1.34
C ARG A 233 -11.37 -13.64 1.27
N HIS A 234 -10.61 -14.44 0.52
CA HIS A 234 -10.84 -15.89 0.48
C HIS A 234 -10.76 -16.52 1.88
N ARG A 235 -9.90 -16.00 2.76
CA ARG A 235 -9.78 -16.47 4.14
C ARG A 235 -10.88 -15.94 5.06
N LEU A 236 -11.25 -14.66 4.95
CA LEU A 236 -12.33 -14.08 5.76
C LEU A 236 -13.68 -14.77 5.53
N ARG A 237 -13.92 -15.31 4.33
CA ARG A 237 -15.12 -16.12 4.02
C ARG A 237 -15.05 -17.53 4.58
N ALA A 238 -13.87 -18.14 4.62
CA ALA A 238 -13.69 -19.51 5.13
C ALA A 238 -13.92 -19.61 6.64
N THR A 239 -13.53 -18.59 7.41
CA THR A 239 -13.80 -18.52 8.86
C THR A 239 -15.26 -18.24 9.20
N ALA A 240 -16.00 -17.56 8.34
CA ALA A 240 -17.44 -17.27 8.55
C ALA A 240 -18.37 -18.46 8.23
N VAL A 241 -17.88 -19.47 7.49
CA VAL A 241 -18.64 -20.70 7.19
C VAL A 241 -18.36 -21.80 8.23
N ALA A 242 -17.28 -21.66 9.00
CA ALA A 242 -16.86 -22.63 10.02
C ALA A 242 -17.29 -22.27 11.45
N ALA A 243 -18.01 -21.15 11.64
CA ALA A 243 -18.57 -20.67 12.91
C ALA A 243 -20.09 -20.71 12.86
#